data_AF-A0A9J7A1F6-F1
#
_entry.id   AF-A0A9J7A1F6-F1
#
_cell.length_a   1.000
_cell.length_b   1.000
_cell.length_c   1.000
_cell.angle_alpha   90.00
_cell.angle_beta   90.00
_cell.angle_gamma   90.00
#
_symmetry.space_group_name_H-M   'P 1'
#
loop_
_entity.id
_entity.type
_entity.pdbx_description
1 polymer ?
#
loop_
_entity_poly.entity_id
_entity_poly.type
_entity_poly.pdbx_seq_one_letter_code
_entity_poly.pdbx_strand_id
1 'polypeptide(L)'
;MGGFGFITSHGQKETIFISEPAVYQTSFRSNKPEAIRFTEWVCEEVLPAIHRQGFYGKVTAGQQIALRNQKIKLIEKLVTKDAFIYESVLTSLRNVCNQLGEPMPNPALLGQDRRQLSMEV
;
A
#
# COMPACT_ATOMS: atom_id res chain seq x y z
N MET A 1 -38.84 -6.34 4.54
CA MET A 1 -37.38 -6.19 4.70
C MET A 1 -37.10 -6.31 6.19
N GLY A 2 -36.58 -7.46 6.63
CA GLY A 2 -36.34 -7.74 8.05
C GLY A 2 -35.00 -7.17 8.50
N GLY A 3 -35.00 -6.28 9.48
CA GLY A 3 -33.79 -5.77 10.12
C GLY A 3 -33.11 -6.89 10.92
N PHE A 4 -31.80 -7.08 10.71
CA PHE A 4 -30.99 -7.96 11.54
C PHE A 4 -30.75 -7.26 12.89
N GLY A 5 -31.41 -7.74 13.95
CA GLY A 5 -31.22 -7.23 15.30
C GLY A 5 -29.85 -7.64 15.86
N PHE A 6 -28.98 -6.68 16.15
CA PHE A 6 -27.71 -6.93 16.83
C PHE A 6 -27.86 -6.60 18.32
N ILE A 7 -27.47 -7.53 19.21
CA ILE A 7 -27.52 -7.30 20.65
C ILE A 7 -26.29 -6.50 21.05
N THR A 8 -26.51 -5.25 21.45
CA THR A 8 -25.47 -4.42 22.09
C THR A 8 -25.56 -4.57 23.61
N SER A 9 -24.57 -4.07 24.36
CA SER A 9 -24.60 -4.02 25.82
C SER A 9 -25.82 -3.26 26.41
N HIS A 10 -26.57 -2.54 25.56
CA HIS A 10 -27.76 -1.78 25.91
C HIS A 10 -29.04 -2.35 25.25
N GLY A 11 -29.06 -3.63 24.85
CA GLY A 11 -30.20 -4.30 24.23
C GLY A 11 -30.10 -4.45 22.70
N GLN A 12 -31.16 -5.01 22.08
CA GLN A 12 -31.25 -5.13 20.63
C GLN A 12 -31.41 -3.76 19.97
N LYS A 13 -30.49 -3.42 19.07
CA LYS A 13 -30.58 -2.22 18.23
C LYS A 13 -30.78 -2.62 16.77
N GLU A 14 -31.71 -1.93 16.11
CA GLU A 14 -31.84 -2.02 14.66
C GLU A 14 -30.59 -1.39 14.03
N THR A 15 -29.83 -2.21 13.31
CA THR A 15 -28.54 -1.81 12.73
C THR A 15 -28.56 -2.07 11.24
N ILE A 16 -28.10 -1.08 10.46
CA ILE A 16 -28.01 -1.19 9.01
C ILE A 16 -26.56 -1.47 8.65
N PHE A 17 -26.32 -2.60 8.00
CA PHE A 17 -25.03 -2.92 7.41
C PHE A 17 -25.00 -2.42 5.99
N ILE A 18 -23.96 -1.68 5.65
CA ILE A 18 -23.71 -1.19 4.29
C ILE A 18 -22.35 -1.70 3.81
N SER A 19 -22.26 -1.95 2.51
CA SER A 19 -21.00 -2.33 1.88
C SER A 19 -20.06 -1.14 1.74
N GLU A 20 -18.76 -1.40 1.59
CA GLU A 20 -17.75 -0.36 1.37
C GLU A 20 -18.08 0.56 0.15
N PRO A 21 -18.50 0.02 -1.04
CA PRO A 21 -18.94 0.89 -2.13
C PRO A 21 -20.13 1.79 -1.75
N ALA A 22 -21.06 1.29 -0.94
CA ALA A 22 -22.19 2.07 -0.47
C ALA A 22 -21.76 3.17 0.52
N VAL A 23 -20.76 2.92 1.37
CA VAL A 23 -20.13 3.94 2.23
C VAL A 23 -19.58 5.06 1.35
N TYR A 24 -18.76 4.74 0.35
CA TYR A 24 -18.18 5.76 -0.52
C TYR A 24 -19.24 6.53 -1.29
N GLN A 25 -20.19 5.86 -1.94
CA GLN A 25 -21.26 6.55 -2.67
C GLN A 25 -22.08 7.47 -1.78
N THR A 26 -22.38 7.03 -0.55
CA THR A 26 -23.19 7.80 0.39
C THR A 26 -22.40 8.99 0.93
N SER A 27 -21.15 8.78 1.36
CA SER A 27 -20.31 9.84 1.91
C SER A 27 -20.05 10.95 0.89
N PHE A 28 -19.72 10.59 -0.36
CA PHE A 28 -19.41 11.55 -1.42
C PHE A 28 -20.62 12.36 -1.89
N ARG A 29 -21.86 11.92 -1.59
CA ARG A 29 -23.10 12.62 -1.94
C ARG A 29 -23.73 13.37 -0.76
N SER A 30 -23.27 13.11 0.47
CA SER A 30 -23.92 13.58 1.69
C SER A 30 -23.41 14.96 2.09
N ASN A 31 -24.32 15.89 2.38
CA ASN A 31 -23.99 17.24 2.89
C ASN A 31 -23.75 17.28 4.41
N LYS A 32 -23.72 16.13 5.10
CA LYS A 32 -23.44 16.08 6.54
C LYS A 32 -21.97 16.46 6.81
N PRO A 33 -21.68 17.27 7.85
CA PRO A 33 -20.31 17.66 8.18
C PRO A 33 -19.35 16.47 8.34
N GLU A 34 -19.81 15.35 8.90
CA GLU A 34 -19.03 14.13 9.07
C GLU A 34 -18.63 13.49 7.75
N ALA A 35 -19.56 13.49 6.79
CA ALA A 35 -19.35 12.91 5.46
C ALA A 35 -18.38 13.77 4.64
N ILE A 36 -18.53 15.09 4.71
CA ILE A 36 -17.62 16.05 4.08
C ILE A 36 -16.19 15.86 4.61
N ARG A 37 -16.00 15.86 5.94
CA ARG A 37 -14.69 15.63 6.57
C ARG A 37 -14.06 14.31 6.14
N PHE A 38 -14.86 13.24 6.04
CA PHE A 38 -14.37 11.95 5.56
C PHE A 38 -13.95 12.00 4.10
N THR A 39 -14.77 12.58 3.22
CA THR A 39 -14.45 12.71 1.79
C THR A 39 -13.23 13.59 1.56
N GLU A 40 -13.09 14.71 2.27
CA GLU A 40 -11.91 15.58 2.24
C GLU A 40 -10.66 14.80 2.66
N TRP A 41 -10.69 14.11 3.81
CA TRP A 41 -9.57 13.29 4.27
C TRP A 41 -9.18 12.20 3.26
N VAL A 42 -10.16 11.51 2.65
CA VAL A 42 -9.87 10.51 1.62
C VAL A 42 -9.22 11.14 0.38
N CYS A 43 -9.74 12.27 -0.10
CA CYS A 43 -9.30 12.90 -1.35
C CYS A 43 -7.97 13.65 -1.21
N GLU A 44 -7.72 14.29 -0.07
CA GLU A 44 -6.55 15.14 0.15
C GLU A 44 -5.38 14.39 0.78
N GLU A 45 -5.65 13.37 1.60
CA GLU A 45 -4.61 12.65 2.33
C GLU A 45 -4.42 11.22 1.80
N VAL A 46 -5.50 10.42 1.79
CA VAL A 46 -5.40 8.97 1.54
C VAL A 46 -5.08 8.66 0.09
N LEU A 47 -5.91 9.11 -0.85
CA LEU A 47 -5.74 8.82 -2.28
C LEU A 47 -4.41 9.37 -2.82
N PRO A 48 -3.97 10.59 -2.48
CA PRO A 48 -2.66 11.09 -2.91
C PRO A 48 -1.50 10.29 -2.31
N ALA A 49 -1.60 9.83 -1.06
CA ALA A 49 -0.58 8.97 -0.46
C ALA A 49 -0.48 7.63 -1.19
N ILE A 50 -1.62 6.96 -1.44
CA ILE A 50 -1.67 5.70 -2.19
C ILE A 50 -1.16 5.89 -3.62
N HIS A 51 -1.52 6.97 -4.29
CA HIS A 51 -1.05 7.23 -5.66
C HIS A 51 0.47 7.40 -5.72
N ARG A 52 1.08 8.10 -4.76
CA ARG A 52 2.54 8.34 -4.74
C ARG A 52 3.34 7.15 -4.22
N GLN A 53 2.86 6.50 -3.16
CA GLN A 53 3.62 5.51 -2.39
C GLN A 53 3.11 4.08 -2.60
N GLY A 54 1.93 3.89 -3.18
CA GLY A 54 1.28 2.57 -3.30
C GLY A 54 0.59 2.08 -2.02
N PHE A 55 0.66 2.84 -0.92
CA PHE A 55 -0.01 2.52 0.35
C PHE A 55 -0.31 3.79 1.16
N TYR A 56 -1.19 3.68 2.16
CA TYR A 56 -1.48 4.71 3.15
C TYR A 56 -1.07 4.23 4.54
N GLY A 57 -0.29 5.02 5.27
CA GLY A 57 0.16 4.72 6.63
C GLY A 57 1.56 5.25 6.94
N LYS A 58 1.99 5.13 8.20
CA LYS A 58 3.36 5.48 8.64
C LYS A 58 4.14 4.21 8.93
N VAL A 59 5.33 4.10 8.35
CA VAL A 59 6.29 3.04 8.69
C VAL A 59 7.15 3.51 9.86
N THR A 60 7.04 2.82 10.99
CA THR A 60 7.85 3.11 12.19
C THR A 60 9.33 2.82 11.95
N ALA A 61 10.24 3.44 12.74
CA ALA A 61 11.68 3.22 12.59
C ALA A 61 12.08 1.73 12.67
N GLY A 62 11.47 0.97 13.58
CA GLY A 62 11.71 -0.48 13.68
C GLY A 62 11.24 -1.26 12.45
N GLN A 63 10.08 -0.89 11.89
CA GLN A 63 9.60 -1.48 10.63
C GLN A 63 10.48 -1.09 9.44
N GLN A 64 11.01 0.13 9.40
CA GLN A 64 11.93 0.54 8.33
C GLN A 64 13.20 -0.31 8.31
N ILE A 65 13.79 -0.61 9.47
CA ILE A 65 14.97 -1.49 9.55
C ILE A 65 14.64 -2.89 9.02
N ALA A 66 13.49 -3.45 9.42
CA ALA A 66 13.06 -4.75 8.95
C ALA A 66 12.83 -4.78 7.42
N LEU A 67 12.17 -3.76 6.87
CA LEU A 67 11.92 -3.62 5.43
C LEU A 67 13.21 -3.43 4.63
N ARG A 68 14.17 -2.65 5.14
CA ARG A 68 15.49 -2.50 4.49
C ARG A 68 16.26 -3.82 4.45
N ASN A 69 16.25 -4.57 5.53
CA ASN A 69 16.87 -5.91 5.56
C ASN A 69 16.15 -6.88 4.61
N GLN A 70 14.83 -6.81 4.51
CA GLN A 70 14.05 -7.59 3.55
C GLN A 70 14.37 -7.20 2.10
N LYS A 71 14.50 -5.90 1.82
CA LYS A 71 14.89 -5.37 0.50
C LYS A 71 16.21 -5.98 0.04
N ILE A 72 17.25 -5.96 0.89
CA ILE A 72 18.57 -6.54 0.56
C ILE A 72 18.44 -8.02 0.24
N LYS A 73 17.74 -8.79 1.07
CA LYS A 73 17.51 -10.23 0.84
C LYS A 73 16.76 -10.51 -0.47
N LEU A 74 15.83 -9.65 -0.87
CA LEU A 74 15.10 -9.79 -2.14
C LEU A 74 16.01 -9.48 -3.33
N ILE A 75 16.84 -8.44 -3.24
CA ILE A 75 17.82 -8.11 -4.28
C ILE A 75 18.79 -9.27 -4.52
N GLU A 76 19.29 -9.91 -3.46
CA GLU A 76 20.16 -11.10 -3.57
C GLU A 76 19.48 -12.25 -4.32
N LYS A 77 18.16 -12.40 -4.16
CA LYS A 77 17.38 -13.45 -4.82
C LYS A 77 17.04 -13.14 -6.28
N LEU A 78 17.17 -11.90 -6.74
CA LEU A 78 16.87 -11.51 -8.13
C LEU A 78 17.87 -12.09 -9.15
N VAL A 79 18.99 -12.66 -8.69
CA VAL A 79 19.97 -13.37 -9.55
C VAL A 79 19.44 -14.75 -10.01
N THR A 80 18.25 -15.15 -9.56
CA THR A 80 17.61 -16.40 -9.99
C THR A 80 17.38 -16.44 -11.52
N LYS A 81 17.54 -17.63 -12.12
CA LYS A 81 17.24 -17.87 -13.53
C LYS A 81 15.79 -18.30 -13.77
N ASP A 82 15.06 -18.65 -12.72
CA ASP A 82 13.66 -19.03 -12.80
C ASP A 82 12.78 -17.78 -12.98
N ALA A 83 12.05 -17.73 -14.10
CA ALA A 83 11.24 -16.57 -14.47
C ALA A 83 10.07 -16.32 -13.50
N PHE A 84 9.44 -17.38 -12.98
CA PHE A 84 8.35 -17.23 -12.02
C PHE A 84 8.86 -16.69 -10.69
N ILE A 85 9.97 -17.22 -10.20
CA ILE A 85 10.61 -16.73 -8.97
C ILE A 85 11.11 -15.30 -9.16
N TYR A 86 11.69 -14.98 -10.33
CA TYR A 86 12.11 -13.62 -10.67
C TYR A 86 10.94 -12.64 -10.54
N GLU A 87 9.81 -12.91 -11.19
CA GLU A 87 8.62 -12.04 -11.15
C GLU A 87 8.02 -11.92 -9.73
N SER A 88 7.98 -13.02 -8.98
CA SER A 88 7.50 -13.00 -7.59
C SER A 88 8.40 -12.17 -6.66
N VAL A 89 9.72 -12.32 -6.79
CA VAL A 89 10.72 -11.56 -6.03
C VAL A 89 10.70 -10.09 -6.44
N LEU A 90 10.59 -9.79 -7.75
CA LEU A 90 10.52 -8.44 -8.28
C LEU A 90 9.27 -7.70 -7.79
N THR A 91 8.12 -8.37 -7.81
CA THR A 91 6.86 -7.84 -7.27
C THR A 91 6.98 -7.54 -5.78
N SER A 92 7.57 -8.47 -5.02
CA SER A 92 7.81 -8.28 -3.58
C SER A 92 8.78 -7.13 -3.30
N LEU A 93 9.85 -7.01 -4.09
CA LEU A 93 10.82 -5.92 -3.97
C LEU A 93 10.17 -4.57 -4.24
N ARG A 94 9.35 -4.46 -5.29
CA ARG A 94 8.59 -3.25 -5.60
C ARG A 94 7.72 -2.83 -4.43
N ASN A 95 7.01 -3.77 -3.80
CA ASN A 95 6.16 -3.46 -2.66
C ASN A 95 6.96 -2.96 -1.45
N VAL A 96 8.13 -3.55 -1.18
CA VAL A 96 9.03 -3.09 -0.10
C VAL A 96 9.62 -1.71 -0.40
N CYS A 97 10.04 -1.46 -1.65
CA CYS A 97 10.53 -0.14 -2.08
C CYS A 97 9.46 0.94 -1.92
N ASN A 98 8.23 0.65 -2.35
CA ASN A 98 7.07 1.51 -2.17
C ASN A 98 6.84 1.84 -0.69
N GLN A 99 6.88 0.84 0.19
CA GLN A 99 6.75 1.02 1.64
C GLN A 99 7.85 1.88 2.27
N LEU A 100 9.08 1.78 1.75
CA LEU A 100 10.21 2.60 2.18
C LEU A 100 10.19 4.01 1.57
N GLY A 101 9.32 4.30 0.60
CA GLY A 101 9.34 5.54 -0.17
C GLY A 101 10.61 5.68 -1.03
N GLU A 102 11.27 4.56 -1.36
CA GLU A 102 12.50 4.53 -2.14
C GLU A 102 12.19 4.13 -3.59
N PRO A 103 12.88 4.71 -4.60
CA PRO A 103 12.67 4.33 -5.99
C PRO A 103 13.05 2.87 -6.23
N MET A 104 12.38 2.26 -7.21
CA MET A 104 12.70 0.90 -7.65
C MET A 104 14.13 0.86 -8.23
N PRO A 105 15.00 -0.05 -7.76
CA PRO A 105 16.31 -0.27 -8.38
C PRO A 105 16.13 -0.69 -9.84
N ASN A 106 16.97 -0.18 -10.74
CA ASN A 106 16.95 -0.59 -12.14
C ASN A 106 17.40 -2.06 -12.28
N PRO A 107 16.50 -3.01 -12.62
CA PRO A 107 16.86 -4.41 -12.72
C PRO A 107 17.87 -4.68 -13.84
N ALA A 108 17.97 -3.81 -14.86
CA ALA A 108 18.94 -3.96 -15.93
C ALA A 108 20.40 -3.84 -15.45
N LEU A 109 20.62 -3.24 -14.28
CA LEU A 109 21.95 -3.16 -13.64
C LEU A 109 22.36 -4.47 -12.95
N LEU A 110 21.45 -5.45 -12.83
CA LEU A 110 21.76 -6.74 -12.19
C LEU A 110 22.85 -7.47 -12.99
N GLY A 111 23.96 -7.79 -12.32
CA GLY A 111 25.09 -8.49 -12.91
C GLY A 111 26.05 -7.60 -13.72
N GLN A 112 25.81 -6.29 -13.82
CA GLN A 112 26.74 -5.36 -14.44
C GLN A 112 27.89 -5.01 -13.49
N ASP A 113 29.12 -4.93 -14.02
CA ASP A 113 30.28 -4.52 -13.23
C ASP A 113 30.24 -3.00 -13.00
N ARG A 114 30.30 -2.58 -11.72
CA ARG A 114 30.25 -1.17 -11.34
C ARG A 114 31.34 -0.31 -12.00
N ARG A 115 32.50 -0.89 -12.35
CA ARG A 115 33.63 -0.17 -12.97
C ARG A 115 33.40 0.10 -14.46
N GLN A 116 32.48 -0.63 -15.11
CA GLN A 116 32.14 -0.44 -16.52
C GLN A 116 31.12 0.69 -16.72
N LEU A 117 30.33 1.03 -15.68
CA LEU A 117 29.32 2.09 -15.72
C LEU A 117 29.88 3.53 -15.70
N SER A 118 31.15 3.70 -15.34
CA SER A 118 31.79 5.02 -15.19
C SER A 118 32.47 5.56 -16.45
N MET A 119 32.40 4.86 -17.59
CA MET A 119 33.07 5.24 -18.83
C MET A 119 32.16 5.89 -19.89
N GLU A 120 30.88 6.14 -19.56
CA GLU A 120 29.94 6.85 -20.43
C GLU A 120 29.55 8.19 -19.79
N VAL A 121 30.44 9.20 -19.91
CA VAL A 121 30.13 10.62 -19.72
C VAL A 121 30.78 11.40 -20.85
#